data_AF-A0AAV2KUA2-F1
#
_entry.id   AF-A0AAV2KUA2-F1
#
_cell.length_a   1.000
_cell.length_b   1.000
_cell.length_c   1.000
_cell.angle_alpha   90.00
_cell.angle_beta   90.00
_cell.angle_gamma   90.00
#
_symmetry.space_group_name_H-M   'P 1'
#
loop_
_entity.id
_entity.type
_entity.pdbx_description
1 polymer ?
#
loop_
_entity_poly.entity_id
_entity_poly.type
_entity_poly.pdbx_seq_one_letter_code
_entity_poly.pdbx_strand_id
1 'polypeptide(L)'
;MFSEIVHGLVIRTQNDNKVNPDDPGAELVPAALRIGIIPAGSTDCICFSTVGTNDPVTSALHIIVGDSQPMDVCSVHHNDSFLRFSVSLLGYGFYGDVLSYSESKRWLGPARYDLAGKKKKNY
;
A
#
# COMPACT_ATOMS: atom_id res chain seq x y z
N MET A 1 -7.96 1.49 0.45
CA MET A 1 -8.09 2.79 -0.23
C MET A 1 -6.83 3.20 -0.98
N PHE A 2 -5.71 3.56 -0.33
CA PHE A 2 -4.48 3.95 -1.06
C PHE A 2 -3.99 2.87 -2.06
N SER A 3 -3.88 1.63 -1.60
CA SER A 3 -3.46 0.50 -2.44
C SER A 3 -4.39 0.22 -3.63
N GLU A 4 -5.67 0.57 -3.52
CA GLU A 4 -6.64 0.43 -4.62
C GLU A 4 -6.44 1.52 -5.67
N ILE A 5 -6.15 2.76 -5.23
CA ILE A 5 -5.83 3.88 -6.13
C ILE A 5 -4.54 3.58 -6.89
N VAL A 6 -3.48 3.16 -6.21
CA VAL A 6 -2.21 2.80 -6.87
C VAL A 6 -2.41 1.64 -7.83
N HIS A 7 -3.09 0.57 -7.39
CA HIS A 7 -3.37 -0.57 -8.26
C HIS A 7 -4.13 -0.16 -9.52
N GLY A 8 -5.19 0.64 -9.38
CA GLY A 8 -5.99 1.16 -10.48
C GLY A 8 -5.21 2.07 -11.43
N LEU A 9 -4.36 2.94 -10.89
CA LEU A 9 -3.52 3.83 -11.68
C LEU A 9 -2.46 3.05 -12.48
N VAL A 10 -1.76 2.12 -11.82
CA VAL A 10 -0.70 1.33 -12.45
C VAL A 10 -1.29 0.40 -13.51
N ILE A 11 -2.37 -0.32 -13.22
CA ILE A 11 -2.99 -1.23 -14.20
C ILE A 11 -3.52 -0.45 -15.41
N ARG A 12 -4.11 0.74 -15.19
CA ARG A 12 -4.55 1.60 -16.29
C ARG A 12 -3.37 2.05 -17.15
N THR A 13 -2.27 2.46 -16.52
CA THR A 13 -1.04 2.88 -17.22
C THR A 13 -0.47 1.74 -18.07
N GLN A 14 -0.42 0.51 -17.54
CA GLN A 14 0.05 -0.65 -18.29
C GLN A 14 -0.85 -0.94 -19.49
N ASN A 15 -2.18 -0.92 -19.29
CA ASN A 15 -3.16 -1.16 -20.36
C ASN A 15 -3.06 -0.12 -21.48
N ASP A 16 -2.93 1.16 -21.13
CA ASP A 16 -2.80 2.24 -22.12
C ASP A 16 -1.51 2.11 -22.96
N ASN A 17 -0.47 1.49 -22.41
CA ASN A 17 0.79 1.19 -23.09
C ASN A 17 0.87 -0.24 -23.65
N LYS A 18 -0.23 -1.02 -23.61
CA LYS A 18 -0.30 -2.40 -24.11
C LYS A 18 0.72 -3.36 -23.47
N VAL A 19 1.09 -3.10 -22.22
CA VAL A 19 1.94 -4.00 -21.42
C VAL A 19 1.06 -5.11 -20.86
N ASN A 20 1.47 -6.37 -21.04
CA ASN A 20 0.76 -7.52 -20.49
C ASN A 20 1.10 -7.67 -19.00
N PRO A 21 0.16 -7.47 -18.06
CA PRO A 21 0.44 -7.62 -16.64
C PRO A 21 0.67 -9.09 -16.23
N ASP A 22 0.14 -10.06 -16.98
CA ASP A 22 0.33 -11.49 -16.70
C ASP A 22 1.78 -11.96 -16.95
N ASP A 23 2.56 -11.24 -17.75
CA ASP A 23 3.98 -11.53 -17.96
C ASP A 23 4.81 -10.96 -16.80
N PRO A 24 5.40 -11.80 -15.92
CA PRO A 24 6.21 -11.31 -14.80
C PRO A 24 7.53 -10.67 -15.23
N GLY A 25 7.97 -10.91 -16.47
CA GLY A 25 9.19 -10.34 -17.05
C GLY A 25 8.95 -9.04 -17.82
N ALA A 26 7.70 -8.57 -17.92
CA ALA A 26 7.39 -7.35 -18.66
C ALA A 26 8.01 -6.11 -17.99
N GLU A 27 8.61 -5.24 -18.80
CA GLU A 27 9.05 -3.93 -18.34
C GLU A 27 7.83 -3.03 -18.10
N LEU A 28 7.56 -2.72 -16.83
CA LEU A 28 6.44 -1.88 -16.44
C LEU A 28 6.71 -0.41 -16.77
N VAL A 29 5.69 0.28 -17.26
CA VAL A 29 5.74 1.71 -17.55
C VAL A 29 5.43 2.51 -16.28
N PRO A 30 6.24 3.51 -15.89
CA PRO A 30 5.95 4.37 -14.75
C PRO A 30 4.64 5.15 -14.91
N ALA A 31 3.85 5.25 -13.85
CA ALA A 31 2.66 6.09 -13.83
C ALA A 31 3.05 7.58 -13.69
N ALA A 32 2.60 8.42 -14.63
CA ALA A 32 2.93 9.85 -14.63
C ALA A 32 2.14 10.67 -13.60
N LEU A 33 0.97 10.17 -13.16
CA LEU A 33 0.11 10.87 -12.22
C LEU A 33 0.67 10.75 -10.80
N ARG A 34 0.90 11.90 -10.15
CA ARG A 34 1.35 11.96 -8.75
C ARG A 34 0.16 11.77 -7.81
N ILE A 35 0.38 11.02 -6.74
CA ILE A 35 -0.63 10.78 -5.68
C ILE A 35 -0.15 11.46 -4.39
N GLY A 36 -0.97 12.37 -3.87
CA GLY A 36 -0.82 12.93 -2.52
C GLY A 36 -1.63 12.13 -1.50
N ILE A 37 -1.08 11.92 -0.30
CA ILE A 37 -1.74 11.18 0.78
C ILE A 37 -1.80 12.08 2.02
N ILE A 38 -3.00 12.27 2.57
CA ILE A 38 -3.20 12.88 3.89
C ILE A 38 -3.58 11.75 4.85
N PRO A 39 -2.78 11.48 5.90
CA PRO A 39 -3.05 10.41 6.86
C PRO A 39 -4.31 10.75 7.65
N ALA A 40 -5.19 9.76 7.81
CA ALA A 40 -6.47 9.93 8.51
C ALA A 40 -6.88 8.64 9.26
N GLY A 41 -5.93 7.72 9.47
CA GLY A 41 -6.23 6.38 9.95
C GLY A 41 -5.24 5.86 10.98
N SER A 42 -5.26 4.55 11.17
CA SER A 42 -4.26 3.83 11.98
C SER A 42 -3.26 3.03 11.14
N THR A 43 -3.41 3.09 9.80
CA THR A 43 -2.63 2.31 8.84
C THR A 43 -1.91 3.23 7.86
N ASP A 44 -1.10 4.15 8.39
CA ASP A 44 -0.47 5.24 7.62
C ASP A 44 1.00 4.95 7.28
N CYS A 45 1.38 3.68 7.15
CA CYS A 45 2.78 3.29 6.93
C CYS A 45 3.38 3.93 5.68
N ILE A 46 2.64 4.02 4.57
CA ILE A 46 3.13 4.70 3.36
C ILE A 46 3.36 6.18 3.62
N CYS A 47 2.44 6.86 4.33
CA CYS A 47 2.62 8.27 4.66
C CYS A 47 3.85 8.48 5.55
N PHE A 48 4.01 7.65 6.59
CA PHE A 48 5.18 7.73 7.45
C PHE A 48 6.48 7.46 6.67
N SER A 49 6.48 6.45 5.79
CA SER A 49 7.66 6.08 5.01
C SER A 49 8.06 7.15 4.00
N THR A 50 7.11 7.92 3.45
CA THR A 50 7.39 8.97 2.47
C THR A 50 7.66 10.33 3.12
N VAL A 51 6.89 10.72 4.12
CA VAL A 51 6.93 12.06 4.74
C VAL A 51 7.74 12.07 6.05
N GLY A 52 8.01 10.91 6.65
CA GLY A 52 8.71 10.79 7.94
C GLY A 52 7.83 11.05 9.16
N THR A 53 6.55 11.40 8.97
CA THR A 53 5.57 11.66 10.04
C THR A 53 4.15 11.31 9.57
N ASN A 54 3.24 11.10 10.52
CA ASN A 54 1.81 10.89 10.29
C ASN A 54 0.98 12.15 10.55
N ASP A 55 1.62 13.32 10.66
CA ASP A 55 0.93 14.59 10.86
C ASP A 55 0.22 15.05 9.56
N PRO A 56 -1.12 15.18 9.55
CA PRO A 56 -1.85 15.51 8.32
C PRO A 56 -1.56 16.91 7.78
N VAL A 57 -1.20 17.87 8.65
CA VAL A 57 -0.83 19.22 8.23
C VAL A 57 0.49 19.19 7.47
N THR A 58 1.48 18.46 7.99
CA THR A 58 2.77 18.26 7.33
C THR A 58 2.58 17.60 5.96
N SER A 59 1.79 16.53 5.86
CA SER A 59 1.51 15.89 4.57
C SER A 59 0.83 16.83 3.57
N ALA A 60 -0.13 17.65 4.02
CA ALA A 60 -0.76 18.66 3.17
C ALA A 60 0.25 19.71 2.67
N LEU A 61 1.20 20.13 3.51
CA LEU A 61 2.26 21.07 3.11
C LEU A 61 3.19 20.45 2.05
N HIS A 62 3.60 19.19 2.19
CA HIS A 62 4.38 18.49 1.15
C HIS A 62 3.65 18.46 -0.19
N ILE A 63 2.33 18.22 -0.18
CA ILE A 63 1.50 18.25 -1.39
C ILE A 63 1.46 19.66 -2.01
N ILE A 64 1.23 20.70 -1.20
CA ILE A 64 1.12 22.09 -1.68
C ILE A 64 2.44 22.59 -2.27
N VAL A 65 3.57 22.29 -1.59
CA VAL A 65 4.92 22.68 -2.05
C VAL A 65 5.32 21.91 -3.31
N GLY A 66 4.63 20.81 -3.63
CA GLY A 66 4.91 19.97 -4.79
C GLY A 66 6.10 19.04 -4.56
N ASP A 67 6.41 18.71 -3.31
CA ASP A 67 7.41 17.71 -2.97
C ASP A 67 6.98 16.34 -3.50
N SER A 68 7.94 15.56 -3.98
CA SER A 68 7.66 14.28 -4.61
C SER A 68 8.86 13.34 -4.53
N GLN A 69 8.58 12.06 -4.32
CA GLN A 69 9.57 11.00 -4.36
C GLN A 69 9.05 9.84 -5.21
N PRO A 70 9.94 9.15 -5.96
CA PRO A 70 9.58 7.92 -6.64
C PRO A 70 9.27 6.83 -5.61
N MET A 71 8.37 5.91 -5.96
CA MET A 71 7.98 4.80 -5.10
C MET A 71 7.78 3.56 -5.94
N ASP A 72 8.41 2.47 -5.53
CA ASP A 72 8.32 1.19 -6.23
C ASP A 72 6.97 0.51 -5.95
N VAL A 73 6.56 -0.34 -6.89
CA VAL A 73 5.40 -1.22 -6.75
C VAL A 73 5.81 -2.65 -7.05
N CYS A 74 5.23 -3.60 -6.31
CA CYS A 74 5.43 -5.02 -6.54
C CYS A 74 4.25 -5.58 -7.35
N SER A 75 4.53 -6.25 -8.47
CA SER A 75 3.56 -7.13 -9.11
C SER A 75 3.51 -8.47 -8.39
N VAL A 76 2.31 -8.97 -8.13
CA VAL A 76 2.08 -10.24 -7.46
C VAL A 76 1.46 -11.20 -8.47
N HIS A 77 2.08 -12.36 -8.65
CA HIS A 77 1.66 -13.38 -9.60
C HIS A 77 1.45 -14.74 -8.92
N HIS A 78 0.59 -15.57 -9.49
CA HIS A 78 0.39 -16.96 -9.10
C HIS A 78 0.17 -17.81 -10.35
N ASN A 79 1.05 -18.80 -10.57
CA ASN A 79 1.06 -19.65 -11.77
C ASN A 79 0.94 -18.85 -13.07
N ASP A 80 1.84 -17.86 -13.26
CA ASP A 80 1.89 -16.98 -14.44
C ASP A 80 0.62 -16.16 -14.69
N SER A 81 -0.25 -16.04 -13.68
CA SER A 81 -1.39 -15.13 -13.70
C SER A 81 -1.17 -13.98 -12.73
N PHE A 82 -1.37 -12.77 -13.22
CA PHE A 82 -1.28 -11.57 -12.42
C PHE A 82 -2.44 -11.49 -11.42
N LEU A 83 -2.11 -11.21 -10.16
CA LEU A 83 -3.08 -11.05 -9.09
C LEU A 83 -3.30 -9.57 -8.73
N ARG A 84 -2.22 -8.84 -8.44
CA ARG A 84 -2.33 -7.45 -7.98
C ARG A 84 -1.00 -6.71 -8.01
N PHE A 85 -1.07 -5.38 -8.05
CA PHE A 85 0.03 -4.51 -7.63
C PHE A 85 -0.08 -4.22 -6.12
N SER A 86 1.04 -4.27 -5.41
CA SER A 86 1.16 -3.96 -3.99
C SER A 86 2.29 -2.95 -3.75
N VAL A 87 2.23 -2.22 -2.62
CA VAL A 87 3.17 -1.14 -2.31
C VAL A 87 3.77 -1.26 -0.91
N SER A 88 2.95 -1.58 0.09
CA SER A 88 3.39 -1.60 1.49
C SER A 88 3.67 -3.01 2.01
N LEU A 89 2.67 -3.88 1.93
CA LEU A 89 2.73 -5.18 2.57
C LEU A 89 1.81 -6.16 1.86
N LEU A 90 2.38 -7.29 1.46
CA LEU A 90 1.65 -8.52 1.16
C LEU A 90 2.02 -9.53 2.25
N GLY A 91 1.04 -9.93 3.08
CA GLY A 91 1.26 -10.82 4.21
C GLY A 91 0.39 -12.07 4.12
N TYR A 92 0.98 -13.23 4.40
CA TYR A 92 0.29 -14.50 4.60
C TYR A 92 0.70 -15.14 5.94
N GLY A 93 -0.02 -16.18 6.37
CA GLY A 93 0.23 -16.83 7.66
C GLY A 93 0.01 -15.88 8.84
N PHE A 94 0.96 -15.83 9.78
CA PHE A 94 0.87 -15.00 10.99
C PHE A 94 0.53 -13.53 10.70
N TYR A 95 1.19 -12.89 9.72
CA TYR A 95 0.90 -11.50 9.38
C TYR A 95 -0.50 -11.30 8.81
N GLY A 96 -0.94 -12.20 7.92
CA GLY A 96 -2.30 -12.17 7.38
C GLY A 96 -3.37 -12.32 8.47
N ASP A 97 -3.12 -13.24 9.41
CA ASP A 97 -3.98 -13.51 10.56
C ASP A 97 -4.07 -12.33 11.53
N VAL A 98 -2.93 -11.70 11.83
CA VAL A 98 -2.85 -10.51 12.68
C VAL A 98 -3.60 -9.36 12.02
N LEU A 99 -3.36 -9.10 10.74
CA LEU A 99 -4.06 -8.04 9.99
C LEU A 99 -5.57 -8.28 10.00
N SER A 100 -6.01 -9.47 9.59
CA SER A 100 -7.43 -9.85 9.54
C SER A 100 -8.12 -9.68 10.90
N TYR A 101 -7.52 -10.20 11.98
CA TYR A 101 -8.07 -10.06 13.32
C TYR A 101 -8.09 -8.60 13.82
N SER A 102 -7.07 -7.81 13.46
CA SER A 102 -6.96 -6.42 13.87
C SER A 102 -8.01 -5.52 13.23
N GLU A 103 -8.56 -5.86 12.06
CA GLU A 103 -9.60 -5.07 11.37
C GLU A 103 -10.90 -5.01 12.19
N SER A 104 -11.23 -6.06 12.93
CA SER A 104 -12.37 -6.07 13.88
C SER A 104 -12.22 -5.09 15.04
N LYS A 105 -11.05 -4.45 15.20
CA LYS A 105 -10.68 -3.59 16.34
C LYS A 105 -10.14 -2.24 15.90
N ARG A 106 -10.61 -1.72 14.76
CA ARG A 106 -10.22 -0.37 14.28
C ARG A 106 -10.41 0.74 15.31
N TRP A 107 -11.38 0.60 16.21
CA TRP A 107 -11.64 1.56 17.29
C TRP A 107 -10.49 1.69 18.31
N LEU A 108 -9.56 0.72 18.38
CA LEU A 108 -8.36 0.80 19.22
C LEU A 108 -7.22 1.62 18.59
N GLY A 109 -7.39 2.12 17.36
CA GLY A 109 -6.30 2.78 16.64
C GLY A 109 -5.08 1.86 16.49
N PRO A 110 -3.84 2.38 16.51
CA PRO A 110 -2.62 1.58 16.32
C PRO A 110 -2.42 0.43 17.32
N ALA A 111 -2.95 0.53 18.55
CA ALA A 111 -2.82 -0.51 19.58
C ALA A 111 -3.45 -1.86 19.16
N ARG A 112 -4.31 -1.86 18.13
CA ARG A 112 -4.93 -3.06 17.57
C ARG A 112 -3.91 -4.09 17.06
N TYR A 113 -2.75 -3.65 16.59
CA TYR A 113 -1.72 -4.54 16.05
C TYR A 113 -1.02 -5.35 17.14
N ASP A 114 -0.63 -4.70 18.25
CA ASP A 114 0.02 -5.37 19.38
C ASP A 114 -0.91 -6.40 20.03
N LEU A 115 -2.19 -6.04 20.18
CA LEU A 115 -3.19 -6.95 20.74
C LEU A 115 -3.43 -8.16 19.83
N ALA A 116 -3.52 -7.93 18.53
CA ALA A 116 -3.69 -8.99 17.54
C ALA A 116 -2.47 -9.93 17.49
N GLY A 117 -1.26 -9.37 17.50
CA GLY A 117 -0.01 -10.09 17.51
C GLY A 117 0.14 -10.98 18.74
N LYS A 118 -0.13 -10.45 19.94
CA LYS A 118 -0.07 -11.22 21.20
C LYS A 118 -1.05 -12.39 21.19
N LYS A 119 -2.28 -12.19 20.69
CA LYS A 119 -3.27 -13.28 20.63
C LYS A 119 -2.86 -14.39 19.67
N LYS A 120 -2.28 -14.04 18.52
CA LYS A 120 -1.90 -15.01 17.49
C LYS A 120 -0.56 -15.72 17.77
N LYS A 121 0.26 -15.20 18.68
CA LYS A 121 1.51 -15.84 19.13
C LYS A 121 1.31 -17.03 20.07
N ASN A 122 0.09 -17.21 20.60
CA ASN A 122 -0.25 -18.26 21.57
C ASN A 122 -0.93 -19.48 20.93
N TYR A 123 -0.75 -19.68 19.62
CA TYR A 123 -1.13 -20.90 18.89
C TYR A 123 0.12 -21.60 18.38
#